data_AF-A0A2W1B019-F1
#
_entry.id   AF-A0A2W1B019-F1
#
_cell.length_a   1.000
_cell.length_b   1.000
_cell.length_c   1.000
_cell.angle_alpha   90.00
_cell.angle_beta   90.00
_cell.angle_gamma   90.00
#
_symmetry.space_group_name_H-M   'P 1'
#
loop_
_entity.id
_entity.type
_entity.pdbx_description
1 polymer ?
#
loop_
_entity_poly.entity_id
_entity_poly.type
_entity_poly.pdbx_seq_one_letter_code
_entity_poly.pdbx_strand_id
1 'polypeptide(L)'
;MPEFPDAPPSISFPSFPDFPGGLPDLGNLSVSGSKKRTVSESAEYGSISVAGSAELIFDLSGRDLSIRASSLKISGSGKISVIGPGTLNMYVDGDVSISGNGITSQNSGRFNLYVNGSFNSSGNNNVELANLYTKGLTDLGNSGQMTIENLYVDSNQGFSTSGNGTLRISSEFLVKASSASFSSGIVDFMNGSRQEFQIANTMSLTGNAVVNGISNGVINCASLNVGQGHINLAEEVDLEVYASNEFKMTGGGTINNGGDLIM
;
A
#
# COMPACT_ATOMS: atom_id res chain seq x y z
N MET A 1 -0.42 32.50 -24.64
CA MET A 1 -1.07 31.70 -23.58
C MET A 1 -0.29 31.94 -22.30
N PRO A 2 -0.92 31.95 -21.12
CA PRO A 2 -0.14 31.87 -19.88
C PRO A 2 0.76 30.64 -19.94
N GLU A 3 1.98 30.78 -19.44
CA GLU A 3 2.95 29.70 -19.33
C GLU A 3 2.39 28.68 -18.32
N PHE A 4 2.28 27.41 -18.72
CA PHE A 4 1.94 26.36 -17.77
C PHE A 4 3.06 26.28 -16.72
N PRO A 5 2.75 26.06 -15.44
CA PRO A 5 3.79 25.83 -14.45
C PRO A 5 4.65 24.63 -14.85
N ASP A 6 5.95 24.72 -14.58
CA ASP A 6 6.86 23.60 -14.80
C ASP A 6 6.36 22.37 -14.03
N ALA A 7 6.49 21.19 -14.64
CA ALA A 7 6.14 19.95 -13.98
C ALA A 7 6.94 19.79 -12.68
N PRO A 8 6.34 19.24 -11.61
CA PRO A 8 7.03 19.06 -10.35
C PRO A 8 8.20 18.09 -10.52
N PRO A 9 9.25 18.20 -9.66
CA PRO A 9 10.35 17.25 -9.68
C PRO A 9 9.84 15.82 -9.49
N SER A 10 10.60 14.85 -10.02
CA SER A 10 10.26 13.44 -9.81
C SER A 10 10.26 13.09 -8.33
N ILE A 11 9.38 12.18 -7.92
CA ILE A 11 9.24 11.76 -6.52
C ILE A 11 10.59 11.23 -6.03
N SER A 12 11.09 11.81 -4.92
CA SER A 12 12.19 11.23 -4.16
C SER A 12 11.65 10.17 -3.21
N PHE A 13 11.84 8.90 -3.56
CA PHE A 13 11.53 7.76 -2.70
C PHE A 13 12.65 7.49 -1.69
N PRO A 14 12.33 6.90 -0.52
CA PRO A 14 13.33 6.20 0.27
C PRO A 14 14.03 5.13 -0.57
N SER A 15 15.27 4.80 -0.21
CA SER A 15 16.00 3.71 -0.87
C SER A 15 15.27 2.38 -0.63
N PHE A 16 14.97 1.65 -1.70
CA PHE A 16 14.50 0.28 -1.58
C PHE A 16 15.63 -0.56 -0.98
N PRO A 17 15.40 -1.32 0.10
CA PRO A 17 16.49 -1.98 0.80
C PRO A 17 17.08 -3.11 -0.02
N ASP A 18 18.39 -3.32 0.14
CA ASP A 18 19.04 -4.55 -0.31
C ASP A 18 18.53 -5.72 0.53
N PHE A 19 18.16 -6.80 -0.13
CA PHE A 19 17.64 -7.98 0.57
C PHE A 19 18.79 -8.70 1.28
N PRO A 20 18.62 -9.08 2.57
CA PRO A 20 19.68 -9.67 3.36
C PRO A 20 20.11 -11.02 2.77
N GLY A 21 21.42 -11.19 2.59
CA GLY A 21 22.05 -12.48 2.28
C GLY A 21 22.53 -13.22 3.52
N GLY A 22 22.86 -14.50 3.38
CA GLY A 22 23.45 -15.30 4.46
C GLY A 22 22.48 -15.70 5.58
N LEU A 23 21.18 -15.54 5.37
CA LEU A 23 20.14 -16.06 6.26
C LEU A 23 20.09 -17.61 6.15
N PRO A 24 19.77 -18.33 7.24
CA PRO A 24 19.52 -19.76 7.17
C PRO A 24 18.35 -20.05 6.23
N ASP A 25 18.59 -20.86 5.19
CA ASP A 25 17.54 -21.40 4.33
C ASP A 25 16.78 -22.52 5.05
N LEU A 26 15.49 -22.30 5.27
CA LEU A 26 14.60 -23.23 5.96
C LEU A 26 13.56 -23.86 5.01
N GLY A 27 13.73 -23.73 3.70
CA GLY A 27 12.82 -24.26 2.69
C GLY A 27 11.46 -23.55 2.69
N ASN A 28 10.37 -24.30 2.57
CA ASN A 28 9.02 -23.71 2.52
C ASN A 28 8.38 -23.67 3.91
N LEU A 29 7.77 -22.54 4.25
CA LEU A 29 6.96 -22.38 5.46
C LEU A 29 5.47 -22.41 5.11
N SER A 30 4.81 -23.52 5.41
CA SER A 30 3.37 -23.67 5.19
C SER A 30 2.62 -23.95 6.50
N VAL A 31 1.63 -23.11 6.81
CA VAL A 31 0.72 -23.28 7.95
C VAL A 31 -0.70 -23.37 7.43
N SER A 32 -1.40 -24.46 7.74
CA SER A 32 -2.74 -24.73 7.19
C SER A 32 -3.68 -25.41 8.20
N GLY A 33 -4.96 -25.46 7.84
CA GLY A 33 -6.01 -26.00 8.72
C GLY A 33 -6.29 -25.04 9.86
N SER A 34 -6.31 -25.53 11.11
CA SER A 34 -6.49 -24.71 12.32
C SER A 34 -5.20 -24.60 13.15
N LYS A 35 -4.05 -24.81 12.51
CA LYS A 35 -2.74 -24.87 13.18
C LYS A 35 -2.20 -23.48 13.49
N LYS A 36 -1.31 -23.42 14.48
CA LYS A 36 -0.46 -22.27 14.77
C LYS A 36 1.00 -22.64 14.61
N ARG A 37 1.81 -21.70 14.10
CA ARG A 37 3.27 -21.84 14.02
C ARG A 37 3.91 -20.53 14.45
N THR A 38 4.92 -20.61 15.30
CA THR A 38 5.74 -19.46 15.71
C THR A 38 7.08 -19.50 15.00
N VAL A 39 7.51 -18.34 14.52
CA VAL A 39 8.86 -18.05 14.02
C VAL A 39 9.44 -16.97 14.92
N SER A 40 10.62 -17.24 15.47
CA SER A 40 11.31 -16.33 16.39
C SER A 40 12.73 -15.99 15.94
N GLU A 41 13.18 -16.49 14.79
CA GLU A 41 14.53 -16.28 14.25
C GLU A 41 14.46 -15.77 12.82
N SER A 42 15.47 -14.99 12.42
CA SER A 42 15.66 -14.56 11.03
C SER A 42 15.99 -15.75 10.13
N ALA A 43 15.39 -15.79 8.94
CA ALA A 43 15.52 -16.92 8.02
C ALA A 43 15.14 -16.55 6.59
N GLU A 44 15.60 -17.36 5.65
CA GLU A 44 15.15 -17.38 4.26
C GLU A 44 14.21 -18.56 4.03
N TYR A 45 13.16 -18.31 3.25
CA TYR A 45 12.19 -19.32 2.84
C TYR A 45 12.00 -19.30 1.32
N GLY A 46 11.79 -20.45 0.70
CA GLY A 46 11.35 -20.50 -0.70
C GLY A 46 9.95 -19.88 -0.86
N SER A 47 9.02 -20.23 0.02
CA SER A 47 7.68 -19.63 0.05
C SER A 47 7.10 -19.63 1.45
N ILE A 48 6.26 -18.64 1.75
CA ILE A 48 5.46 -18.57 2.97
C ILE A 48 3.98 -18.65 2.58
N SER A 49 3.27 -19.65 3.10
CA SER A 49 1.84 -19.85 2.84
C SER A 49 1.06 -20.07 4.13
N VAL A 50 0.01 -19.27 4.34
CA VAL A 50 -0.93 -19.40 5.46
C VAL A 50 -2.34 -19.59 4.90
N ALA A 51 -2.97 -20.72 5.22
CA ALA A 51 -4.27 -21.10 4.65
C ALA A 51 -5.22 -21.73 5.68
N GLY A 52 -6.49 -21.92 5.30
CA GLY A 52 -7.52 -22.42 6.23
C GLY A 52 -7.81 -21.38 7.30
N SER A 53 -7.90 -21.76 8.57
CA SER A 53 -8.02 -20.86 9.72
C SER A 53 -6.72 -20.77 10.52
N ALA A 54 -5.58 -21.01 9.85
CA ALA A 54 -4.27 -21.08 10.49
C ALA A 54 -3.71 -19.71 10.87
N GLU A 55 -2.77 -19.73 11.81
CA GLU A 55 -2.05 -18.53 12.27
C GLU A 55 -0.54 -18.75 12.21
N LEU A 56 0.15 -17.88 11.47
CA LEU A 56 1.60 -17.77 11.52
C LEU A 56 1.98 -16.58 12.41
N ILE A 57 2.75 -16.84 13.45
CA ILE A 57 3.16 -15.87 14.45
C ILE A 57 4.64 -15.56 14.25
N PHE A 58 4.98 -14.29 14.08
CA PHE A 58 6.35 -13.80 14.23
C PHE A 58 6.48 -13.19 15.63
N ASP A 59 7.21 -13.88 16.51
CA ASP A 59 7.49 -13.43 17.87
C ASP A 59 8.83 -12.70 17.87
N LEU A 60 8.76 -11.38 18.04
CA LEU A 60 9.92 -10.51 18.00
C LEU A 60 10.69 -10.52 19.31
N SER A 61 10.04 -10.82 20.45
CA SER A 61 10.70 -10.93 21.76
C SER A 61 11.68 -9.77 22.08
N GLY A 62 11.38 -8.54 21.64
CA GLY A 62 12.22 -7.36 21.86
C GLY A 62 13.36 -7.15 20.86
N ARG A 63 13.46 -7.95 19.80
CA ARG A 63 14.46 -7.82 18.73
C ARG A 63 13.82 -7.69 17.36
N ASP A 64 14.63 -7.27 16.39
CA ASP A 64 14.21 -7.24 15.00
C ASP A 64 14.43 -8.59 14.33
N LEU A 65 13.49 -9.00 13.47
CA LEU A 65 13.61 -10.19 12.64
C LEU A 65 13.71 -9.79 11.17
N SER A 66 14.60 -10.47 10.44
CA SER A 66 14.72 -10.36 8.99
C SER A 66 14.28 -11.66 8.35
N ILE A 67 13.21 -11.60 7.56
CA ILE A 67 12.66 -12.74 6.85
C ILE A 67 12.77 -12.47 5.36
N ARG A 68 13.43 -13.37 4.62
CA ARG A 68 13.42 -13.34 3.16
C ARG A 68 12.52 -14.46 2.64
N ALA A 69 11.71 -14.18 1.62
CA ALA A 69 10.89 -15.19 0.98
C ALA A 69 10.79 -14.99 -0.53
N SER A 70 10.74 -16.05 -1.34
CA SER A 70 10.46 -15.85 -2.76
C SER A 70 9.00 -15.46 -3.04
N SER A 71 8.07 -15.83 -2.15
CA SER A 71 6.66 -15.42 -2.23
C SER A 71 5.93 -15.51 -0.88
N LEU A 72 4.87 -14.72 -0.72
CA LEU A 72 3.97 -14.77 0.44
C LEU A 72 2.52 -14.91 0.00
N LYS A 73 1.81 -15.89 0.56
CA LYS A 73 0.37 -16.09 0.33
C LYS A 73 -0.39 -16.28 1.63
N ILE A 74 -1.45 -15.49 1.83
CA ILE A 74 -2.42 -15.65 2.91
C ILE A 74 -3.80 -15.87 2.30
N SER A 75 -4.48 -16.96 2.65
CA SER A 75 -5.77 -17.33 2.04
C SER A 75 -6.73 -18.00 3.01
N GLY A 76 -7.99 -18.17 2.61
CA GLY A 76 -9.05 -18.69 3.49
C GLY A 76 -9.36 -17.70 4.61
N SER A 77 -9.26 -18.15 5.85
CA SER A 77 -9.28 -17.31 7.06
C SER A 77 -7.89 -17.27 7.73
N GLY A 78 -6.83 -17.57 6.98
CA GLY A 78 -5.47 -17.58 7.47
C GLY A 78 -5.01 -16.17 7.85
N LYS A 79 -4.11 -16.05 8.83
CA LYS A 79 -3.57 -14.75 9.27
C LYS A 79 -2.12 -14.82 9.70
N ILE A 80 -1.46 -13.67 9.61
CA ILE A 80 -0.16 -13.42 10.23
C ILE A 80 -0.33 -12.51 11.44
N SER A 81 0.32 -12.87 12.55
CA SER A 81 0.40 -12.06 13.76
C SER A 81 1.86 -11.69 14.04
N VAL A 82 2.16 -10.40 14.14
CA VAL A 82 3.49 -9.90 14.52
C VAL A 82 3.43 -9.40 15.97
N ILE A 83 4.13 -10.08 16.87
CA ILE A 83 4.05 -9.82 18.31
C ILE A 83 5.36 -9.17 18.77
N GLY A 84 5.26 -7.91 19.22
CA GLY A 84 6.38 -7.09 19.67
C GLY A 84 6.72 -7.19 21.17
N PRO A 85 7.63 -6.33 21.64
CA PRO A 85 8.24 -5.21 20.90
C PRO A 85 9.30 -5.65 19.87
N GLY A 86 9.64 -4.78 18.92
CA GLY A 86 10.61 -5.00 17.84
C GLY A 86 10.02 -4.75 16.45
N THR A 87 10.81 -5.02 15.40
CA THR A 87 10.38 -4.88 14.00
C THR A 87 10.58 -6.16 13.20
N LEU A 88 9.53 -6.63 12.53
CA LEU A 88 9.63 -7.59 11.44
C LEU A 88 9.96 -6.85 10.13
N ASN A 89 11.10 -7.17 9.52
CA ASN A 89 11.43 -6.78 8.16
C ASN A 89 11.28 -8.01 7.25
N MET A 90 10.24 -8.03 6.42
CA MET A 90 10.03 -9.09 5.44
C MET A 90 10.38 -8.59 4.04
N TYR A 91 11.24 -9.32 3.36
CA TYR A 91 11.72 -9.07 2.01
C TYR A 91 11.17 -10.17 1.10
N VAL A 92 10.34 -9.81 0.13
CA VAL A 92 9.71 -10.76 -0.79
C VAL A 92 10.22 -10.54 -2.21
N ASP A 93 10.95 -11.52 -2.75
CA ASP A 93 11.59 -11.41 -4.07
C ASP A 93 10.55 -11.40 -5.21
N GLY A 94 9.50 -12.18 -5.07
CA GLY A 94 8.37 -12.26 -6.00
C GLY A 94 7.11 -11.62 -5.43
N ASP A 95 5.99 -12.35 -5.55
CA ASP A 95 4.67 -11.80 -5.30
C ASP A 95 4.14 -12.02 -3.89
N VAL A 96 3.30 -11.08 -3.45
CA VAL A 96 2.51 -11.14 -2.23
C VAL A 96 1.03 -11.17 -2.58
N SER A 97 0.29 -12.14 -2.03
CA SER A 97 -1.17 -12.24 -2.17
C SER A 97 -1.85 -12.44 -0.83
N ILE A 98 -2.74 -11.52 -0.46
CA ILE A 98 -3.48 -11.53 0.80
C ILE A 98 -4.97 -11.57 0.50
N SER A 99 -5.58 -12.74 0.66
CA SER A 99 -7.02 -12.94 0.58
C SER A 99 -7.62 -13.58 1.84
N GLY A 100 -6.81 -13.74 2.89
CA GLY A 100 -7.19 -14.34 4.18
C GLY A 100 -7.80 -13.33 5.15
N ASN A 101 -7.66 -13.58 6.45
CA ASN A 101 -8.03 -12.60 7.49
C ASN A 101 -7.03 -11.43 7.57
N GLY A 102 -5.83 -11.60 7.01
CA GLY A 102 -4.83 -10.55 6.83
C GLY A 102 -3.67 -10.60 7.82
N ILE A 103 -3.21 -9.43 8.28
CA ILE A 103 -1.98 -9.22 9.03
C ILE A 103 -2.28 -8.28 10.20
N THR A 104 -1.91 -8.66 11.41
CA THR A 104 -2.10 -7.82 12.61
C THR A 104 -0.79 -7.67 13.38
N SER A 105 -0.56 -6.47 13.93
CA SER A 105 0.58 -6.20 14.80
C SER A 105 0.11 -5.98 16.24
N GLN A 106 0.82 -6.57 17.21
CA GLN A 106 0.43 -6.56 18.63
C GLN A 106 1.63 -6.18 19.51
N ASN A 107 1.36 -5.65 20.71
CA ASN A 107 2.39 -5.33 21.72
C ASN A 107 3.53 -4.45 21.16
N SER A 108 3.17 -3.41 20.40
CA SER A 108 4.11 -2.50 19.73
C SER A 108 5.03 -3.18 18.71
N GLY A 109 4.66 -4.35 18.21
CA GLY A 109 5.31 -4.96 17.05
C GLY A 109 5.12 -4.08 15.82
N ARG A 110 6.17 -3.93 15.01
CA ARG A 110 6.10 -3.23 13.72
C ARG A 110 6.35 -4.22 12.60
N PHE A 111 5.70 -4.03 11.47
CA PHE A 111 5.90 -4.87 10.30
C PHE A 111 6.18 -4.02 9.06
N ASN A 112 7.41 -4.11 8.56
CA ASN A 112 7.84 -3.60 7.27
C ASN A 112 7.81 -4.72 6.23
N LEU A 113 7.13 -4.48 5.11
CA LEU A 113 7.02 -5.40 3.99
C LEU A 113 7.60 -4.74 2.72
N TYR A 114 8.68 -5.34 2.21
CA TYR A 114 9.37 -4.93 0.99
C TYR A 114 9.12 -5.99 -0.09
N VAL A 115 8.54 -5.59 -1.21
CA VAL A 115 8.10 -6.51 -2.27
C VAL A 115 8.72 -6.09 -3.60
N ASN A 116 9.57 -6.95 -4.15
CA ASN A 116 10.18 -6.71 -5.44
C ASN A 116 9.23 -7.10 -6.61
N GLY A 117 8.32 -8.06 -6.39
CA GLY A 117 7.23 -8.38 -7.31
C GLY A 117 5.95 -7.60 -7.06
N SER A 118 4.81 -8.22 -7.37
CA SER A 118 3.48 -7.64 -7.21
C SER A 118 2.93 -7.80 -5.80
N PHE A 119 2.13 -6.83 -5.36
CA PHE A 119 1.35 -6.90 -4.12
C PHE A 119 -0.15 -6.88 -4.45
N ASN A 120 -0.89 -7.90 -4.02
CA ASN A 120 -2.33 -7.95 -4.12
C ASN A 120 -2.96 -8.22 -2.75
N SER A 121 -3.91 -7.38 -2.35
CA SER A 121 -4.81 -7.66 -1.24
C SER A 121 -6.25 -7.65 -1.74
N SER A 122 -7.04 -8.67 -1.38
CA SER A 122 -8.42 -8.81 -1.81
C SER A 122 -9.30 -9.48 -0.74
N GLY A 123 -10.61 -9.33 -0.86
CA GLY A 123 -11.56 -9.88 0.12
C GLY A 123 -11.63 -9.07 1.41
N ASN A 124 -12.34 -9.60 2.41
CA ASN A 124 -12.58 -8.91 3.68
C ASN A 124 -11.45 -9.18 4.68
N ASN A 125 -10.29 -8.59 4.43
CA ASN A 125 -9.09 -8.75 5.24
C ASN A 125 -8.74 -7.47 6.02
N ASN A 126 -8.10 -7.64 7.18
CA ASN A 126 -7.51 -6.55 7.95
C ASN A 126 -5.99 -6.64 7.88
N VAL A 127 -5.33 -5.56 7.45
CA VAL A 127 -3.87 -5.55 7.25
C VAL A 127 -3.28 -4.34 7.95
N GLU A 128 -2.30 -4.57 8.81
CA GLU A 128 -1.55 -3.54 9.53
C GLU A 128 -0.07 -3.63 9.17
N LEU A 129 0.46 -2.57 8.56
CA LEU A 129 1.87 -2.46 8.17
C LEU A 129 2.43 -1.11 8.62
N ALA A 130 3.68 -1.10 9.08
CA ALA A 130 4.43 0.14 9.28
C ALA A 130 4.95 0.66 7.93
N ASN A 131 5.48 -0.21 7.09
CA ASN A 131 5.92 0.16 5.75
C ASN A 131 5.48 -0.89 4.74
N LEU A 132 4.93 -0.44 3.62
CA LEU A 132 4.76 -1.24 2.42
C LEU A 132 5.52 -0.57 1.28
N TYR A 133 6.58 -1.21 0.80
CA TYR A 133 7.34 -0.74 -0.36
C TYR A 133 7.29 -1.79 -1.47
N THR A 134 6.71 -1.44 -2.61
CA THR A 134 6.52 -2.33 -3.75
C THR A 134 7.21 -1.82 -5.03
N LYS A 135 7.70 -2.74 -5.86
CA LYS A 135 8.28 -2.44 -7.19
C LYS A 135 7.45 -2.97 -8.37
N GLY A 136 6.46 -3.85 -8.13
CA GLY A 136 5.59 -4.43 -9.14
C GLY A 136 4.21 -3.78 -9.25
N LEU A 137 3.24 -4.48 -9.85
CA LEU A 137 1.82 -4.12 -9.80
C LEU A 137 1.32 -4.14 -8.35
N THR A 138 0.60 -3.09 -7.94
CA THR A 138 0.06 -2.99 -6.58
C THR A 138 -1.44 -2.79 -6.62
N ASP A 139 -2.19 -3.76 -6.09
CA ASP A 139 -3.64 -3.74 -5.99
C ASP A 139 -4.10 -3.90 -4.54
N LEU A 140 -4.69 -2.84 -4.01
CA LEU A 140 -5.24 -2.75 -2.65
C LEU A 140 -6.76 -2.91 -2.72
N GLY A 141 -7.22 -4.07 -3.22
CA GLY A 141 -8.61 -4.45 -3.38
C GLY A 141 -9.31 -4.95 -2.11
N ASN A 142 -8.85 -4.54 -0.93
CA ASN A 142 -9.39 -5.03 0.35
C ASN A 142 -10.77 -4.41 0.66
N SER A 143 -11.70 -5.24 1.16
CA SER A 143 -13.04 -4.80 1.60
C SER A 143 -13.15 -4.64 3.12
N GLY A 144 -12.08 -4.94 3.86
CA GLY A 144 -11.96 -4.69 5.31
C GLY A 144 -11.22 -3.39 5.60
N GLN A 145 -10.40 -3.36 6.66
CA GLN A 145 -9.54 -2.21 6.96
C GLN A 145 -8.06 -2.52 6.70
N MET A 146 -7.41 -1.72 5.87
CA MET A 146 -5.95 -1.72 5.73
C MET A 146 -5.40 -0.45 6.36
N THR A 147 -4.48 -0.58 7.32
CA THR A 147 -3.78 0.55 7.94
C THR A 147 -2.29 0.42 7.61
N ILE A 148 -1.74 1.44 6.95
CA ILE A 148 -0.33 1.50 6.58
C ILE A 148 0.24 2.81 7.12
N GLU A 149 1.40 2.80 7.77
CA GLU A 149 2.04 4.07 8.16
C GLU A 149 2.65 4.75 6.93
N ASN A 150 3.53 4.07 6.19
CA ASN A 150 4.07 4.57 4.92
C ASN A 150 3.85 3.59 3.76
N LEU A 151 3.33 4.10 2.64
CA LEU A 151 3.12 3.35 1.40
C LEU A 151 3.98 3.93 0.27
N TYR A 152 4.85 3.09 -0.26
CA TYR A 152 5.74 3.40 -1.37
C TYR A 152 5.49 2.43 -2.53
N VAL A 153 5.16 2.96 -3.70
CA VAL A 153 5.04 2.20 -4.94
C VAL A 153 5.98 2.86 -5.95
N ASP A 154 7.13 2.24 -6.22
CA ASP A 154 8.08 2.72 -7.23
C ASP A 154 8.11 1.72 -8.39
N SER A 155 7.12 1.85 -9.26
CA SER A 155 6.80 0.84 -10.27
C SER A 155 6.55 1.47 -11.63
N ASN A 156 6.79 0.70 -12.69
CA ASN A 156 6.32 1.04 -14.04
C ASN A 156 5.02 0.29 -14.40
N GLN A 157 4.38 -0.39 -13.44
CA GLN A 157 3.13 -1.12 -13.62
C GLN A 157 1.95 -0.34 -13.02
N GLY A 158 0.78 -0.97 -12.86
CA GLY A 158 -0.41 -0.29 -12.34
C GLY A 158 -0.43 -0.15 -10.81
N PHE A 159 -1.22 0.82 -10.34
CA PHE A 159 -1.65 0.94 -8.95
C PHE A 159 -3.18 0.97 -8.90
N SER A 160 -3.82 0.22 -8.00
CA SER A 160 -5.27 0.28 -7.84
C SER A 160 -5.76 0.12 -6.41
N THR A 161 -6.92 0.73 -6.14
CA THR A 161 -7.76 0.47 -4.97
C THR A 161 -9.17 0.13 -5.48
N SER A 162 -9.65 -1.07 -5.15
CA SER A 162 -10.86 -1.64 -5.78
C SER A 162 -11.80 -2.38 -4.84
N GLY A 163 -11.48 -2.44 -3.54
CA GLY A 163 -12.37 -3.01 -2.52
C GLY A 163 -13.30 -1.95 -1.94
N ASN A 164 -14.37 -2.39 -1.25
CA ASN A 164 -15.31 -1.49 -0.57
C ASN A 164 -14.86 -1.13 0.85
N GLY A 165 -13.59 -1.39 1.18
CA GLY A 165 -13.02 -1.22 2.50
C GLY A 165 -12.49 0.19 2.74
N THR A 166 -11.71 0.33 3.80
CA THR A 166 -10.96 1.54 4.12
C THR A 166 -9.47 1.24 4.09
N LEU A 167 -8.74 1.93 3.23
CA LEU A 167 -7.29 2.09 3.30
C LEU A 167 -6.99 3.36 4.09
N ARG A 168 -6.30 3.23 5.22
CA ARG A 168 -5.78 4.34 6.01
C ARG A 168 -4.27 4.43 5.86
N ILE A 169 -3.77 5.59 5.47
CA ILE A 169 -2.33 5.89 5.46
C ILE A 169 -2.07 6.99 6.46
N SER A 170 -1.15 6.81 7.41
CA SER A 170 -0.96 7.78 8.50
C SER A 170 0.21 8.74 8.32
N SER A 171 1.10 8.52 7.34
CA SER A 171 2.30 9.34 7.13
C SER A 171 2.53 9.60 5.65
N GLU A 172 3.32 8.78 4.97
CA GLU A 172 3.69 9.03 3.58
C GLU A 172 2.93 8.12 2.60
N PHE A 173 2.45 8.70 1.51
CA PHE A 173 1.90 7.99 0.37
C PHE A 173 2.61 8.47 -0.89
N LEU A 174 3.49 7.63 -1.46
CA LEU A 174 4.25 7.95 -2.67
C LEU A 174 3.99 6.87 -3.72
N VAL A 175 3.42 7.26 -4.85
CA VAL A 175 3.09 6.33 -5.93
C VAL A 175 3.63 6.83 -7.26
N LYS A 176 4.56 6.06 -7.82
CA LYS A 176 4.97 6.11 -9.21
C LYS A 176 4.50 4.85 -9.91
N ALA A 177 3.73 5.04 -10.98
CA ALA A 177 3.08 3.95 -11.70
C ALA A 177 2.80 4.33 -13.16
N SER A 178 2.51 3.35 -14.01
CA SER A 178 2.03 3.58 -15.38
C SER A 178 0.58 4.09 -15.42
N SER A 179 -0.26 3.63 -14.49
CA SER A 179 -1.65 4.03 -14.35
C SER A 179 -2.10 3.88 -12.90
N ALA A 180 -3.03 4.71 -12.45
CA ALA A 180 -3.64 4.60 -11.13
C ALA A 180 -5.17 4.55 -11.23
N SER A 181 -5.81 3.64 -10.51
CA SER A 181 -7.28 3.53 -10.48
C SER A 181 -7.82 3.39 -9.07
N PHE A 182 -8.73 4.29 -8.70
CA PHE A 182 -9.54 4.22 -7.50
C PHE A 182 -10.97 3.93 -7.96
N SER A 183 -11.50 2.75 -7.68
CA SER A 183 -12.80 2.33 -8.23
C SER A 183 -13.89 2.08 -7.20
N SER A 184 -13.55 2.06 -5.91
CA SER A 184 -14.48 1.95 -4.78
C SER A 184 -13.76 2.16 -3.45
N GLY A 185 -14.54 2.19 -2.36
CA GLY A 185 -14.02 2.24 -0.99
C GLY A 185 -13.51 3.63 -0.59
N ILE A 186 -12.79 3.66 0.52
CA ILE A 186 -12.24 4.88 1.10
C ILE A 186 -10.72 4.75 1.17
N VAL A 187 -10.01 5.74 0.63
CA VAL A 187 -8.61 6.01 0.93
C VAL A 187 -8.57 7.23 1.83
N ASP A 188 -8.03 7.08 3.03
CA ASP A 188 -7.97 8.11 4.06
C ASP A 188 -6.50 8.33 4.43
N PHE A 189 -5.96 9.49 4.04
CA PHE A 189 -4.56 9.84 4.31
C PHE A 189 -4.34 10.36 5.72
N MET A 190 -5.37 10.45 6.58
CA MET A 190 -5.23 10.85 7.98
C MET A 190 -4.42 12.14 8.22
N ASN A 191 -4.39 13.05 7.23
CA ASN A 191 -3.54 14.24 7.21
C ASN A 191 -2.03 13.92 7.34
N GLY A 192 -1.58 12.82 6.75
CA GLY A 192 -0.19 12.38 6.72
C GLY A 192 0.72 13.45 6.13
N SER A 193 2.04 13.32 6.32
CA SER A 193 2.97 14.40 5.98
C SER A 193 3.12 14.67 4.48
N ARG A 194 2.90 13.66 3.62
CA ARG A 194 3.22 13.74 2.18
C ARG A 194 2.36 12.79 1.34
N GLN A 195 1.68 13.31 0.32
CA GLN A 195 0.91 12.52 -0.64
C GLN A 195 1.29 12.88 -2.08
N GLU A 196 1.98 12.00 -2.81
CA GLU A 196 2.44 12.27 -4.17
C GLU A 196 2.10 11.13 -5.13
N PHE A 197 1.61 11.53 -6.31
CA PHE A 197 1.32 10.68 -7.44
C PHE A 197 2.15 11.11 -8.64
N GLN A 198 2.88 10.19 -9.24
CA GLN A 198 3.58 10.34 -10.51
C GLN A 198 3.13 9.23 -11.46
N ILE A 199 2.10 9.52 -12.25
CA ILE A 199 1.38 8.54 -13.06
C ILE A 199 1.65 8.78 -14.54
N ALA A 200 2.34 7.86 -15.20
CA ALA A 200 2.80 8.08 -16.58
C ALA A 200 1.64 8.30 -17.56
N ASN A 201 0.53 7.58 -17.38
CA ASN A 201 -0.66 7.69 -18.24
C ASN A 201 -1.83 8.28 -17.46
N THR A 202 -2.84 7.46 -17.16
CA THR A 202 -4.10 7.91 -16.57
C THR A 202 -4.17 7.61 -15.08
N MET A 203 -4.55 8.62 -14.31
CA MET A 203 -5.11 8.46 -12.98
C MET A 203 -6.64 8.59 -13.08
N SER A 204 -7.38 7.61 -12.56
CA SER A 204 -8.84 7.60 -12.61
C SER A 204 -9.47 7.38 -11.24
N LEU A 205 -10.44 8.21 -10.89
CA LEU A 205 -11.31 8.03 -9.74
C LEU A 205 -12.72 7.73 -10.24
N THR A 206 -13.15 6.49 -10.06
CA THR A 206 -14.42 5.93 -10.57
C THR A 206 -15.16 5.23 -9.43
N GLY A 207 -16.42 4.85 -9.69
CA GLY A 207 -17.21 3.99 -8.79
C GLY A 207 -17.27 4.45 -7.32
N ASN A 208 -17.78 5.65 -7.06
CA ASN A 208 -17.99 6.19 -5.70
C ASN A 208 -16.77 6.09 -4.76
N ALA A 209 -15.56 5.94 -5.29
CA ALA A 209 -14.34 5.92 -4.49
C ALA A 209 -14.19 7.27 -3.79
N VAL A 210 -13.78 7.24 -2.53
CA VAL A 210 -13.55 8.46 -1.73
C VAL A 210 -12.09 8.53 -1.33
N VAL A 211 -11.43 9.65 -1.63
CA VAL A 211 -10.07 9.96 -1.24
C VAL A 211 -10.13 11.14 -0.27
N ASN A 212 -9.72 10.94 0.99
CA ASN A 212 -9.86 11.89 2.09
C ASN A 212 -8.50 12.29 2.67
N GLY A 213 -8.45 13.49 3.25
CA GLY A 213 -7.37 13.91 4.15
C GLY A 213 -6.06 14.20 3.43
N ILE A 214 -6.12 14.57 2.15
CA ILE A 214 -4.94 15.09 1.43
C ILE A 214 -4.55 16.40 2.09
N SER A 215 -3.34 16.47 2.65
CA SER A 215 -2.82 17.63 3.37
C SER A 215 -1.70 18.36 2.62
N ASN A 216 -0.86 17.64 1.86
CA ASN A 216 0.13 18.22 0.95
C ASN A 216 0.22 17.30 -0.26
N GLY A 217 -0.71 17.50 -1.19
CA GLY A 217 -0.95 16.60 -2.31
C GLY A 217 -0.32 17.10 -3.60
N VAL A 218 0.41 16.23 -4.30
CA VAL A 218 0.81 16.47 -5.69
C VAL A 218 0.30 15.34 -6.58
N ILE A 219 -0.44 15.69 -7.63
CA ILE A 219 -0.83 14.75 -8.69
C ILE A 219 -0.14 15.17 -9.98
N ASN A 220 0.84 14.41 -10.41
CA ASN A 220 1.50 14.56 -11.71
C ASN A 220 1.11 13.38 -12.62
N CYS A 221 0.35 13.66 -13.68
CA CYS A 221 -0.10 12.63 -14.60
C CYS A 221 -0.25 13.13 -16.04
N ALA A 222 -0.39 12.21 -17.00
CA ALA A 222 -0.78 12.59 -18.35
C ALA A 222 -2.26 12.95 -18.42
N SER A 223 -3.12 12.10 -17.83
CA SER A 223 -4.56 12.37 -17.77
C SER A 223 -5.15 12.10 -16.40
N LEU A 224 -5.92 13.04 -15.87
CA LEU A 224 -6.70 12.86 -14.64
C LEU A 224 -8.19 12.79 -14.97
N ASN A 225 -8.80 11.66 -14.64
CA ASN A 225 -10.21 11.37 -14.86
C ASN A 225 -10.97 11.23 -13.53
N VAL A 226 -11.69 12.26 -13.11
CA VAL A 226 -12.56 12.23 -11.93
C VAL A 226 -14.00 11.94 -12.38
N GLY A 227 -14.34 10.65 -12.38
CA GLY A 227 -15.60 10.12 -12.88
C GLY A 227 -16.76 10.28 -11.89
N GLN A 228 -16.90 9.27 -11.03
CA GLN A 228 -17.86 9.19 -9.91
C GLN A 228 -17.15 9.19 -8.55
N GLY A 229 -15.83 9.45 -8.52
CA GLY A 229 -15.07 9.49 -7.27
C GLY A 229 -15.05 10.89 -6.64
N HIS A 230 -14.73 10.93 -5.36
CA HIS A 230 -14.69 12.14 -4.54
C HIS A 230 -13.29 12.31 -3.95
N ILE A 231 -12.70 13.50 -4.11
CA ILE A 231 -11.49 13.91 -3.42
C ILE A 231 -11.88 14.96 -2.39
N ASN A 232 -11.48 14.78 -1.14
CA ASN A 232 -11.73 15.71 -0.05
C ASN A 232 -10.38 16.10 0.58
N LEU A 233 -10.05 17.38 0.49
CA LEU A 233 -8.83 17.94 1.07
C LEU A 233 -8.96 18.11 2.59
N ALA A 234 -7.82 18.14 3.28
CA ALA A 234 -7.78 18.65 4.65
C ALA A 234 -8.09 20.17 4.68
N GLU A 235 -8.24 20.75 5.88
CA GLU A 235 -8.48 22.19 6.03
C GLU A 235 -7.18 22.99 5.78
N GLU A 236 -7.29 24.11 5.06
CA GLU A 236 -6.20 25.08 4.82
C GLU A 236 -4.97 24.51 4.08
N VAL A 237 -5.20 23.62 3.11
CA VAL A 237 -4.13 22.98 2.32
C VAL A 237 -4.32 23.09 0.82
N ASP A 238 -3.21 22.94 0.09
CA ASP A 238 -3.19 22.95 -1.37
C ASP A 238 -3.05 21.52 -1.93
N LEU A 239 -3.83 21.24 -2.97
CA LEU A 239 -3.60 20.12 -3.88
C LEU A 239 -3.11 20.68 -5.22
N GLU A 240 -1.90 20.30 -5.61
CA GLU A 240 -1.33 20.65 -6.92
C GLU A 240 -1.64 19.55 -7.94
N VAL A 241 -2.26 19.92 -9.06
CA VAL A 241 -2.63 18.97 -10.11
C VAL A 241 -1.98 19.37 -11.44
N TYR A 242 -1.10 18.49 -11.92
CA TYR A 242 -0.43 18.59 -13.21
C TYR A 242 -0.95 17.47 -14.12
N ALA A 243 -1.85 17.82 -15.04
CA ALA A 243 -2.39 16.91 -16.05
C ALA A 243 -1.97 17.38 -17.46
N SER A 244 -0.92 16.77 -18.03
CA SER A 244 -0.27 17.30 -19.24
C SER A 244 -1.08 17.15 -20.53
N ASN A 245 -2.00 16.18 -20.58
CA ASN A 245 -2.86 15.93 -21.75
C ASN A 245 -4.32 16.27 -21.49
N GLU A 246 -4.92 15.77 -20.40
CA GLU A 246 -6.35 15.93 -20.14
C GLU A 246 -6.67 15.96 -18.64
N PHE A 247 -7.48 16.94 -18.23
CA PHE A 247 -8.20 16.91 -16.97
C PHE A 247 -9.70 16.81 -17.25
N LYS A 248 -10.35 15.76 -16.76
CA LYS A 248 -11.77 15.49 -16.99
C LYS A 248 -12.50 15.22 -15.69
N MET A 249 -13.54 16.02 -15.44
CA MET A 249 -14.54 15.76 -14.41
C MET A 249 -15.88 15.40 -15.06
N THR A 250 -16.50 14.30 -14.66
CA THR A 250 -17.84 13.90 -15.15
C THR A 250 -18.90 14.01 -14.05
N GLY A 251 -20.18 13.91 -14.43
CA GLY A 251 -21.35 14.40 -13.68
C GLY A 251 -21.67 13.81 -12.29
N GLY A 252 -20.73 13.14 -11.62
CA GLY A 252 -20.86 12.74 -10.22
C GLY A 252 -19.58 12.87 -9.40
N GLY A 253 -18.45 13.22 -10.02
CA GLY A 253 -17.18 13.36 -9.34
C GLY A 253 -17.01 14.72 -8.68
N THR A 254 -16.35 14.76 -7.53
CA THR A 254 -16.12 16.01 -6.79
C THR A 254 -14.68 16.15 -6.35
N ILE A 255 -14.22 17.39 -6.27
CA ILE A 255 -13.05 17.79 -5.49
C ILE A 255 -13.58 18.82 -4.51
N ASN A 256 -13.69 18.44 -3.24
CA ASN A 256 -14.27 19.27 -2.19
C ASN A 256 -13.16 19.82 -1.30
N ASN A 257 -13.25 21.12 -1.01
CA ASN A 257 -12.23 21.85 -0.30
C ASN A 257 -12.54 22.01 1.19
N GLY A 258 -11.51 21.77 2.00
CA GLY A 258 -11.18 22.63 3.14
C GLY A 258 -10.07 23.66 2.84
N GLY A 259 -9.46 23.65 1.63
CA GLY A 259 -8.33 24.53 1.22
C GLY A 259 -8.42 25.04 -0.24
N ASP A 260 -7.31 25.30 -0.95
CA ASP A 260 -7.29 25.82 -2.33
C ASP A 260 -6.85 24.75 -3.36
N LEU A 261 -7.33 24.86 -4.60
CA LEU A 261 -6.94 23.99 -5.73
C LEU A 261 -6.08 24.79 -6.72
N ILE A 262 -4.84 24.34 -6.95
CA ILE A 262 -3.92 24.97 -7.89
C ILE A 262 -3.79 24.07 -9.13
N MET A 263 -4.20 24.61 -10.29
CA MET A 263 -4.13 23.98 -11.61
C MET A 263 -3.30 24.80 -12.58
#